data_AF-A0A6G9SBS0-F1
#
_entry.id   AF-A0A6G9SBS0-F1
#
_cell.length_a   1.000
_cell.length_b   1.000
_cell.length_c   1.000
_cell.angle_alpha   90.00
_cell.angle_beta   90.00
_cell.angle_gamma   90.00
#
_symmetry.space_group_name_H-M   'P 1'
#
loop_
_entity.id
_entity.type
_entity.pdbx_description
1 polymer ?
#
loop_
_entity_poly.entity_id
_entity_poly.type
_entity_poly.pdbx_seq_one_letter_code
_entity_poly.pdbx_strand_id
1 'polypeptide(L)'
;MREYLGAFRPLVSLEKRVGEEQEMELQEIIPSDSISIDELFTQECLREDLAKLLASLKPLQREVLILRYGLDSDRQLTAQKVAQQLNISPEKVR
;
A
#
# COMPACT_ATOMS: atom_id res chain seq x y z
N MET A 1 10.25 4.62 39.71
CA MET A 1 11.49 4.48 38.90
C MET A 1 11.62 3.06 38.34
N ARG A 2 10.72 2.63 37.46
CA ARG A 2 10.82 1.32 36.78
C ARG A 2 10.41 1.42 35.30
N GLU A 3 9.62 2.44 34.95
CA GLU A 3 9.24 2.79 33.58
C GLU A 3 10.36 3.39 32.70
N TYR A 4 11.47 3.89 33.27
CA TYR A 4 12.51 4.57 32.48
C TYR A 4 13.64 3.66 31.97
N LEU A 5 13.70 2.39 32.40
CA LEU A 5 14.73 1.44 31.94
C LEU A 5 14.38 0.72 30.63
N GLY A 6 13.12 0.79 30.17
CA GLY A 6 12.70 0.19 28.89
C GLY A 6 13.11 1.01 27.67
N ALA A 7 13.37 2.31 27.86
CA ALA A 7 13.69 3.25 26.78
C ALA A 7 15.17 3.23 26.37
N PHE A 8 16.06 2.66 27.19
CA PHE A 8 17.50 2.60 26.91
C PHE A 8 17.89 1.20 26.44
N ARG A 9 17.65 0.90 25.16
CA ARG A 9 18.23 -0.27 24.50
C ARG A 9 19.57 0.13 23.88
N PRO A 10 20.72 -0.43 24.31
CA PRO A 10 21.99 -0.16 23.65
C PRO A 10 21.93 -0.63 22.19
N LEU A 11 22.51 0.17 21.28
CA LEU A 11 22.68 -0.22 19.88
C LEU A 11 23.53 -1.51 19.84
N VAL A 12 23.00 -2.55 19.22
CA VAL A 12 23.69 -3.83 19.05
C VAL A 12 24.21 -3.93 17.62
N SER A 13 25.42 -4.46 17.43
CA SER A 13 25.96 -4.70 16.10
C SER A 13 25.14 -5.76 15.37
N LEU A 14 24.86 -5.49 14.10
CA LEU A 14 24.18 -6.40 13.18
C LEU A 14 25.03 -7.63 12.80
N GLU A 15 26.35 -7.51 12.92
CA GLU A 15 27.32 -8.60 12.69
C GLU A 15 27.45 -9.54 13.91
N LYS A 16 26.72 -9.24 15.00
CA LYS A 16 26.77 -10.07 16.20
C LYS A 16 26.26 -11.48 15.89
N ARG A 17 27.07 -12.49 16.17
CA ARG A 17 26.66 -13.89 16.06
C ARG A 17 25.60 -14.27 17.11
N VAL A 18 24.59 -15.01 16.68
CA VAL A 18 23.40 -15.46 17.41
C VAL A 18 23.08 -16.92 17.01
N GLY A 19 22.41 -17.68 17.88
CA GLY A 19 22.19 -19.13 17.71
C GLY A 19 22.92 -19.95 18.79
N GLU A 20 22.57 -21.24 18.92
CA GLU A 20 23.18 -22.12 19.94
C GLU A 20 24.66 -22.40 19.63
N GLU A 21 25.03 -22.44 18.36
CA GLU A 21 26.41 -22.65 17.89
C GLU A 21 27.06 -21.35 17.39
N GLN A 22 26.43 -20.19 17.61
CA GLN A 22 26.85 -18.87 17.08
C GLN A 22 26.96 -18.85 15.55
N GLU A 23 26.10 -19.62 14.88
CA GLU A 23 26.17 -19.87 13.44
C GLU A 23 25.56 -18.74 12.60
N MET A 24 24.58 -18.00 13.12
CA MET A 24 23.86 -16.94 12.38
C MET A 24 24.32 -15.55 12.82
N GLU A 25 24.27 -14.57 11.92
CA GLU A 25 24.43 -13.15 12.29
C GLU A 25 23.08 -12.52 12.62
N LEU A 26 23.09 -11.52 13.51
CA LEU A 26 21.88 -10.83 13.93
C LEU A 26 21.13 -10.21 12.74
N GLN A 27 21.84 -9.75 11.70
CA GLN A 27 21.24 -9.27 10.46
C GLN A 27 20.46 -10.34 9.67
N GLU A 28 20.83 -11.62 9.78
CA GLU A 28 20.20 -12.70 9.02
C GLU A 28 18.84 -13.12 9.62
N ILE A 29 18.60 -12.79 10.89
CA ILE A 29 17.35 -13.10 11.59
C ILE A 29 16.38 -11.90 11.67
N ILE A 30 16.83 -10.72 11.23
CA ILE A 30 15.96 -9.54 11.22
C ILE A 30 15.14 -9.58 9.93
N PRO A 31 13.80 -9.68 10.02
CA PRO A 31 12.95 -9.58 8.84
C PRO A 31 13.12 -8.20 8.22
N SER A 32 13.24 -8.15 6.89
CA SER A 32 13.23 -6.88 6.18
C SER A 32 11.84 -6.26 6.26
N ASP A 33 11.77 -4.95 6.54
CA ASP A 33 10.53 -4.16 6.41
C ASP A 33 10.21 -3.81 4.94
N SER A 34 11.04 -4.26 3.99
CA SER A 34 10.83 -4.02 2.56
C SER A 34 9.76 -4.94 1.97
N ILE A 35 8.92 -4.40 1.09
CA ILE A 35 7.99 -5.18 0.26
C ILE A 35 8.77 -6.21 -0.56
N SER A 36 8.28 -7.46 -0.62
CA SER A 36 8.91 -8.52 -1.41
C SER A 36 8.80 -8.25 -2.91
N ILE A 37 9.73 -8.76 -3.71
CA ILE A 37 9.66 -8.68 -5.19
C ILE A 37 8.37 -9.34 -5.70
N ASP A 38 7.97 -10.46 -5.10
CA ASP A 38 6.72 -11.16 -5.46
C ASP A 38 5.48 -10.31 -5.15
N GLU A 39 5.49 -9.55 -4.06
CA GLU A 39 4.41 -8.61 -3.73
C GLU A 39 4.37 -7.44 -4.70
N LEU A 40 5.52 -6.86 -5.06
CA LEU A 40 5.62 -5.80 -6.08
C LEU A 40 5.11 -6.30 -7.43
N PHE A 41 5.51 -7.51 -7.84
CA PHE A 41 5.04 -8.13 -9.08
C PHE A 41 3.53 -8.33 -9.06
N THR A 42 2.98 -8.84 -7.95
CA THR A 42 1.54 -9.02 -7.78
C THR A 42 0.79 -7.69 -7.85
N GLN A 43 1.31 -6.63 -7.21
CA GLN A 43 0.72 -5.30 -7.27
C GLN A 43 0.68 -4.76 -8.69
N GLU A 44 1.76 -4.90 -9.46
CA GLU A 44 1.80 -4.43 -10.85
C GLU A 44 0.85 -5.22 -11.76
N CYS A 45 0.78 -6.55 -11.62
CA CYS A 45 -0.21 -7.37 -12.34
C CYS A 45 -1.65 -6.93 -12.03
N LEU A 46 -1.97 -6.67 -10.76
CA LEU A 46 -3.29 -6.19 -10.35
C LEU A 46 -3.62 -4.81 -10.97
N ARG A 47 -2.64 -3.91 -11.03
CA ARG A 47 -2.81 -2.60 -11.67
C ARG A 47 -3.07 -2.73 -13.17
N GLU A 48 -2.36 -3.62 -13.85
CA GLU A 48 -2.54 -3.87 -15.28
C GLU A 48 -3.93 -4.46 -15.59
N ASP A 49 -4.36 -5.44 -14.80
CA ASP A 49 -5.69 -6.06 -14.96
C ASP A 49 -6.81 -5.07 -14.66
N LEU A 50 -6.65 -4.25 -13.63
CA LEU A 50 -7.59 -3.16 -13.34
C LEU A 50 -7.65 -2.15 -14.50
N ALA A 51 -6.51 -1.79 -15.09
CA ALA A 51 -6.48 -0.91 -16.26
C ALA A 51 -7.22 -1.51 -17.47
N LYS A 52 -7.06 -2.82 -17.72
CA LYS A 52 -7.80 -3.54 -18.77
C LYS A 52 -9.30 -3.54 -18.51
N LEU A 53 -9.73 -3.79 -17.27
CA LEU A 53 -11.14 -3.75 -16.88
C LEU A 53 -11.73 -2.35 -17.05
N LEU A 54 -11.02 -1.31 -16.59
CA LEU A 54 -11.43 0.08 -16.78
C LEU A 54 -11.51 0.47 -18.25
N ALA A 55 -10.61 -0.04 -19.09
CA ALA A 55 -10.63 0.21 -20.53
C ALA A 55 -11.90 -0.35 -21.20
N SER A 56 -12.49 -1.42 -20.68
CA SER A 56 -13.74 -2.02 -21.18
C SER A 56 -14.99 -1.20 -20.86
N LEU A 57 -14.91 -0.28 -19.90
CA LEU A 57 -16.03 0.57 -19.48
C LEU A 57 -16.21 1.78 -20.38
N LYS A 58 -17.43 2.33 -20.39
CA LYS A 58 -17.72 3.60 -21.03
C LYS A 58 -16.89 4.72 -20.39
N PRO A 59 -16.48 5.76 -21.15
CA PRO A 59 -15.63 6.84 -20.63
C PRO A 59 -16.14 7.43 -19.32
N LEU A 60 -17.43 7.77 -19.25
CA LEU A 60 -18.04 8.34 -18.05
C LEU A 60 -18.01 7.38 -16.84
N GLN A 61 -18.23 6.08 -17.06
CA GLN A 61 -18.20 5.08 -15.98
C GLN A 61 -16.79 4.88 -15.44
N ARG A 62 -15.81 4.85 -16.34
CA ARG A 62 -14.40 4.81 -16.00
C ARG A 62 -14.01 6.01 -15.14
N GLU A 63 -14.41 7.20 -15.56
CA GLU A 63 -14.08 8.45 -14.86
C GLU A 63 -14.73 8.54 -13.47
N VAL A 64 -15.98 8.08 -13.35
CA VAL A 64 -16.65 7.94 -12.05
C VAL A 64 -15.85 7.03 -11.12
N LEU A 65 -15.38 5.87 -11.61
CA LEU A 65 -14.62 4.92 -10.79
C LEU A 65 -13.25 5.48 -10.39
N ILE A 66 -12.53 6.11 -11.34
CA ILE A 66 -11.22 6.72 -11.07
C ILE A 66 -11.34 7.78 -9.97
N LEU A 67 -12.31 8.68 -10.08
CA LEU A 67 -12.51 9.77 -9.12
C LEU A 67 -13.05 9.27 -7.77
N ARG A 68 -13.95 8.29 -7.77
CA ARG A 68 -14.55 7.76 -6.53
C ARG A 68 -13.55 6.96 -5.72
N TYR A 69 -12.74 6.12 -6.37
CA TYR A 69 -11.81 5.20 -5.71
C TYR A 69 -10.37 5.69 -5.68
N GLY A 70 -10.08 6.86 -6.26
CA GLY A 70 -8.75 7.45 -6.24
C GLY A 70 -7.73 6.62 -7.01
N LEU A 71 -8.14 6.04 -8.13
CA LEU A 71 -7.31 5.08 -8.89
C LEU A 71 -6.13 5.73 -9.60
N ASP A 72 -6.12 7.06 -9.72
CA ASP A 72 -5.09 7.86 -10.41
C ASP A 72 -4.49 8.95 -9.51
N SER A 73 -5.32 9.53 -8.63
CA SER A 73 -4.85 10.31 -7.50
C SER A 73 -5.30 9.57 -6.26
N ASP A 74 -4.41 9.24 -5.32
CA ASP A 74 -4.64 8.52 -4.04
C ASP A 74 -5.72 9.15 -3.10
N ARG A 75 -6.50 10.08 -3.63
CA ARG A 75 -7.62 10.77 -3.01
C ARG A 75 -8.94 10.27 -3.59
N GLN A 76 -9.70 9.60 -2.74
CA GLN A 76 -11.07 9.20 -3.02
C GLN A 76 -12.03 10.39 -2.90
N LEU A 77 -12.96 10.51 -3.85
CA LEU A 77 -14.00 11.53 -3.82
C LEU A 77 -15.37 10.93 -3.44
N THR A 78 -16.16 11.72 -2.71
CA THR A 78 -17.54 11.34 -2.39
C THR A 78 -18.41 11.35 -3.64
N ALA A 79 -19.52 10.59 -3.63
CA ALA A 79 -20.48 10.54 -4.74
C ALA A 79 -20.90 11.93 -5.22
N GLN A 80 -21.13 12.84 -4.27
CA GLN A 80 -21.50 14.23 -4.54
C GLN A 80 -20.38 15.02 -5.22
N LYS A 81 -19.13 14.86 -4.77
CA LYS A 81 -17.98 15.55 -5.39
C LYS A 81 -17.70 15.04 -6.80
N VAL A 82 -17.82 13.72 -7.02
CA VAL A 82 -17.71 13.12 -8.36
C VAL A 82 -18.81 13.65 -9.27
N ALA A 83 -20.06 13.68 -8.79
CA ALA A 83 -21.20 14.21 -9.53
C ALA A 83 -21.01 15.68 -9.93
N GLN A 84 -20.48 16.50 -9.01
CA GLN A 84 -20.14 17.90 -9.25
C GLN A 84 -19.03 18.06 -10.30
N GLN A 85 -17.94 17.30 -10.22
CA GLN A 85 -16.86 17.37 -11.21
C GLN A 85 -17.29 16.93 -12.60
N LEU A 86 -18.10 15.87 -12.70
CA LEU A 86 -18.55 15.32 -13.97
C LEU A 86 -19.83 15.97 -14.51
N ASN A 87 -20.38 16.97 -13.81
CA ASN A 87 -21.64 17.64 -14.15
C ASN A 87 -22.81 16.66 -14.38
N ILE A 88 -22.91 15.64 -13.52
CA ILE A 88 -23.98 14.64 -13.53
C ILE A 88 -24.77 14.65 -12.23
N SER A 89 -25.98 14.09 -12.25
CA SER A 89 -26.76 13.90 -11.02
C SER A 89 -26.10 12.87 -10.09
N PRO A 90 -26.12 13.07 -8.77
CA PRO A 90 -25.47 12.16 -7.81
C PRO A 90 -26.06 10.74 -7.80
N GLU A 91 -27.32 10.60 -8.21
CA GLU A 91 -27.98 9.32 -8.47
C GLU A 91 -27.35 8.52 -9.63
N LYS A 92 -26.70 9.17 -10.60
CA LYS A 92 -25.97 8.48 -11.69
C LYS A 92 -24.60 7.95 -11.26
N VAL A 93 -24.10 8.37 -10.09
CA VAL A 93 -22.81 7.94 -9.52
C VAL A 93 -22.97 6.71 -8.63
N ARG A 94 -24.20 6.38 -8.23
CA ARG A 94 -24.50 5.36 -7.24
C ARG A 94 -24.63 3.96 -7.83
#